data_AF-A0A158D7Y2-F1
#
_entry.id   AF-A0A158D7Y2-F1
#
_cell.length_a   1.000
_cell.length_b   1.000
_cell.length_c   1.000
_cell.angle_alpha   90.00
_cell.angle_beta   90.00
_cell.angle_gamma   90.00
#
_symmetry.space_group_name_H-M   'P 1'
#
loop_
_entity.id
_entity.type
_entity.pdbx_description
1 polymer ?
#
loop_
_entity_poly.entity_id
_entity_poly.type
_entity_poly.pdbx_seq_one_letter_code
_entity_poly.pdbx_strand_id
1 'polypeptide(L)'
;MLCTSSGTPVLALDALTKPALITSISTNVARAHEIDPAALNALEVYCDYRQTTPTSAGEMVIARERHGWSPDAIRGDLAELARDACPAPSNERAVFFRSIGLGLEDMAVAHALYVHLAKLRAAA
;
A
#
# COMPACT_ATOMS: atom_id res chain seq x y z
N MET A 1 5.29 2.27 9.82
CA MET A 1 5.71 1.64 8.55
C MET A 1 5.96 0.16 8.83
N LEU A 2 5.29 -0.71 8.07
CA LEU A 2 5.41 -2.16 8.12
C LEU A 2 6.15 -2.61 6.85
N CYS A 3 7.30 -3.23 7.05
CA CYS A 3 8.23 -3.64 6.01
C CYS A 3 9.04 -4.84 6.51
N THR A 4 8.35 -5.83 7.10
CA THR A 4 8.98 -7.05 7.59
C THR A 4 8.73 -8.20 6.63
N SER A 5 9.41 -9.32 6.85
CA SER A 5 9.16 -10.57 6.15
C SER A 5 8.06 -11.43 6.82
N SER A 6 7.30 -10.88 7.77
CA SER A 6 6.29 -11.64 8.50
C SER A 6 5.14 -12.06 7.59
N GLY A 7 4.73 -13.33 7.72
CA GLY A 7 3.52 -13.85 7.07
C GLY A 7 2.24 -13.65 7.89
N THR A 8 2.37 -13.16 9.13
CA THR A 8 1.28 -13.00 10.10
C THR A 8 1.32 -11.62 10.74
N PRO A 9 0.23 -11.16 11.39
CA PRO A 9 0.17 -9.83 11.98
C PRO A 9 1.31 -9.56 12.95
N VAL A 10 1.92 -8.38 12.82
CA VAL A 10 3.00 -7.87 13.70
C VAL A 10 2.62 -6.55 14.36
N LEU A 11 1.57 -5.89 13.86
CA LEU A 11 0.99 -4.70 14.48
C LEU A 11 -0.42 -5.02 14.97
N ALA A 12 -0.61 -4.96 16.29
CA ALA A 12 -1.92 -4.91 16.90
C ALA A 12 -2.43 -3.46 16.87
N LEU A 13 -3.59 -3.22 16.26
CA LEU A 13 -4.08 -1.85 16.04
C LEU A 13 -4.63 -1.19 17.30
N ASP A 14 -5.00 -1.97 18.31
CA ASP A 14 -5.37 -1.49 19.65
C ASP A 14 -4.20 -0.84 20.41
N ALA A 15 -2.96 -1.11 20.00
CA ALA A 15 -1.77 -0.44 20.51
C ALA A 15 -1.63 1.01 20.01
N LEU A 16 -2.40 1.42 19.00
CA LEU A 16 -2.39 2.79 18.49
C LEU A 16 -3.19 3.71 19.40
N THR A 17 -2.55 4.74 19.96
CA THR A 17 -3.19 5.70 20.87
C THR A 17 -3.92 6.84 20.14
N LYS A 18 -3.76 6.94 18.83
CA LYS A 18 -4.38 7.95 17.95
C LYS A 18 -4.46 7.43 16.51
N PRO A 19 -5.34 8.01 15.67
CA PRO A 19 -5.29 7.77 14.23
C PRO A 19 -3.87 7.93 13.67
N ALA A 20 -3.43 6.96 12.88
CA ALA A 20 -2.09 6.92 12.31
C ALA A 20 -2.12 6.43 10.86
N LEU A 21 -1.12 6.85 10.08
CA LEU A 21 -0.85 6.26 8.78
C LEU A 21 -0.02 4.98 8.96
N ILE A 22 -0.61 3.87 8.53
CA ILE A 22 0.00 2.55 8.48
C ILE A 22 0.32 2.26 7.02
N THR A 23 1.60 2.37 6.66
CA THR A 23 2.10 1.92 5.37
C THR A 23 2.51 0.45 5.48
N SER A 24 1.88 -0.43 4.69
CA SER A 24 2.24 -1.85 4.58
C SER A 24 2.87 -2.11 3.22
N ILE A 25 4.19 -2.27 3.22
CA ILE A 25 4.95 -2.74 2.05
C ILE A 25 4.94 -4.28 2.06
N SER A 26 5.17 -4.87 3.23
CA SER A 26 5.10 -6.31 3.50
C SER A 26 5.97 -7.15 2.54
N THR A 27 5.83 -8.46 2.65
CA THR A 27 6.42 -9.42 1.72
C THR A 27 5.41 -9.79 0.63
N ASN A 28 5.88 -10.05 -0.60
CA ASN A 28 5.02 -10.48 -1.71
C ASN A 28 4.75 -12.01 -1.67
N VAL A 29 4.78 -12.62 -0.48
CA VAL A 29 4.39 -14.02 -0.29
C VAL A 29 2.87 -14.11 -0.27
N ALA A 30 2.34 -15.10 -0.97
CA ALA A 30 0.90 -15.32 -1.05
C ALA A 30 0.27 -15.36 0.36
N ARG A 31 -0.75 -14.53 0.58
CA ARG A 31 -1.50 -14.41 1.84
C ARG A 31 -0.70 -13.86 3.03
N ALA A 32 0.54 -13.41 2.86
CA ALA A 32 1.27 -12.70 3.91
C ALA A 32 0.58 -11.36 4.23
N HIS A 33 0.46 -11.05 5.52
CA HIS A 33 -0.21 -9.85 6.01
C HIS A 33 0.40 -9.42 7.35
N GLU A 34 0.61 -8.11 7.53
CA GLU A 34 1.28 -7.58 8.71
C GLU A 34 0.33 -6.94 9.74
N ILE A 35 -0.96 -6.81 9.39
CA ILE A 35 -2.06 -6.44 10.30
C ILE A 35 -3.19 -7.46 10.19
N ASP A 36 -4.07 -7.51 11.19
CA ASP A 36 -5.29 -8.32 11.12
C ASP A 36 -6.17 -7.90 9.91
N PRO A 37 -6.47 -8.80 8.95
CA PRO A 37 -7.33 -8.50 7.81
C PRO A 37 -8.73 -8.01 8.19
N ALA A 38 -9.27 -8.43 9.35
CA ALA A 38 -10.57 -7.97 9.82
C ALA A 38 -10.59 -6.45 10.07
N ALA A 39 -9.43 -5.85 10.35
CA ALA A 39 -9.32 -4.43 10.63
C ALA A 39 -9.59 -3.53 9.43
N LEU A 40 -9.49 -4.03 8.18
CA LEU A 40 -9.66 -3.18 7.00
C LEU A 40 -11.02 -2.47 6.96
N ASN A 41 -12.07 -3.06 7.54
CA ASN A 41 -13.39 -2.44 7.64
C ASN A 41 -13.43 -1.20 8.55
N ALA A 42 -12.46 -1.06 9.47
CA ALA A 42 -12.37 0.07 10.40
C ALA A 42 -11.42 1.18 9.92
N LEU A 43 -10.69 0.97 8.82
CA LEU A 43 -9.63 1.85 8.34
C LEU A 43 -10.05 2.63 7.11
N GLU A 44 -9.40 3.78 6.88
CA GLU A 44 -9.39 4.38 5.55
C GLU A 44 -8.35 3.68 4.68
N VAL A 45 -8.80 2.92 3.68
CA VAL A 45 -7.92 2.06 2.88
C VAL A 45 -7.54 2.72 1.56
N TYR A 46 -6.23 2.76 1.30
CA TYR A 46 -5.60 3.19 0.06
C TYR A 46 -4.58 2.14 -0.41
N CYS A 47 -4.18 2.20 -1.67
CA CYS A 47 -3.16 1.30 -2.22
C CYS A 47 -2.32 1.96 -3.30
N ASP A 48 -1.28 1.27 -3.75
CA ASP A 48 -0.50 1.64 -4.94
C ASP A 48 -1.33 1.58 -6.23
N TYR A 49 -2.00 0.45 -6.53
CA TYR A 49 -2.82 0.29 -7.73
C TYR A 49 -4.08 -0.56 -7.48
N ARG A 50 -5.26 0.08 -7.48
CA ARG A 50 -6.52 -0.57 -7.07
C ARG A 50 -6.96 -1.74 -7.95
N GLN A 51 -6.45 -1.85 -9.18
CA GLN A 51 -6.82 -2.90 -10.11
C GLN A 51 -6.14 -4.23 -9.78
N THR A 52 -4.97 -4.20 -9.14
CA THR A 52 -4.17 -5.41 -8.84
C THR A 52 -4.00 -5.67 -7.35
N THR A 53 -3.84 -4.62 -6.55
CA THR A 53 -3.53 -4.77 -5.12
C THR A 53 -4.59 -5.56 -4.34
N PRO A 54 -5.90 -5.40 -4.58
CA PRO A 54 -6.92 -6.12 -3.81
C PRO A 54 -6.98 -7.62 -4.07
N THR A 55 -6.45 -8.08 -5.21
CA THR A 55 -6.41 -9.51 -5.57
C THR A 55 -5.08 -10.17 -5.19
N SER A 56 -4.04 -9.39 -4.92
CA SER A 56 -2.70 -9.88 -4.58
C SER A 56 -2.33 -9.72 -3.10
N ALA A 57 -2.69 -8.60 -2.48
CA ALA A 57 -2.31 -8.30 -1.10
C ALA A 57 -3.02 -9.21 -0.10
N GLY A 58 -2.26 -9.86 0.79
CA GLY A 58 -2.80 -10.83 1.75
C GLY A 58 -3.85 -10.23 2.68
N GLU A 59 -3.64 -9.00 3.18
CA GLU A 59 -4.64 -8.29 3.99
C GLU A 59 -5.99 -8.20 3.27
N MET A 60 -5.98 -7.80 1.99
CA MET A 60 -7.18 -7.55 1.20
C MET A 60 -7.87 -8.84 0.74
N VAL A 61 -7.08 -9.84 0.32
CA VAL A 61 -7.60 -11.15 -0.08
C VAL A 61 -8.31 -11.83 1.09
N ILE A 62 -7.66 -11.87 2.26
CA ILE A 62 -8.23 -12.52 3.45
C ILE A 62 -9.45 -11.74 3.95
N ALA A 63 -9.40 -10.40 3.96
CA ALA A 63 -10.52 -9.55 4.35
C ALA A 63 -11.76 -9.79 3.49
N ARG A 64 -11.59 -9.91 2.18
CA ARG A 64 -12.68 -10.22 1.25
C ARG A 64 -13.26 -11.62 1.48
N GLU A 65 -12.39 -12.61 1.64
CA GLU A 65 -12.81 -14.01 1.82
C GLU A 65 -13.53 -14.27 3.16
N ARG A 66 -13.13 -13.57 4.23
CA ARG A 66 -13.52 -13.95 5.61
C ARG A 66 -14.22 -12.86 6.41
N HIS A 67 -14.13 -11.60 5.99
CA HIS A 67 -14.54 -10.45 6.81
C HIS A 67 -15.49 -9.49 6.06
N GLY A 68 -16.06 -9.93 4.93
CA GLY A 68 -17.06 -9.16 4.17
C GLY A 68 -16.53 -7.86 3.57
N TRP A 69 -15.21 -7.70 3.48
CA TRP A 69 -14.60 -6.49 2.93
C TRP A 69 -14.67 -6.50 1.39
N SER A 70 -15.02 -5.36 0.77
CA SER A 70 -15.02 -5.20 -0.69
C SER A 70 -13.87 -4.30 -1.15
N PRO A 71 -13.21 -4.60 -2.29
CA PRO A 71 -12.30 -3.66 -2.96
C PRO A 71 -12.91 -2.28 -3.24
N ASP A 72 -14.23 -2.18 -3.35
CA ASP A 72 -14.93 -0.89 -3.53
C ASP A 72 -14.77 0.05 -2.32
N ALA A 73 -14.36 -0.49 -1.16
CA ALA A 73 -14.05 0.31 0.04
C ALA A 73 -12.72 1.08 -0.07
N ILE A 74 -11.91 0.82 -1.11
CA ILE A 74 -10.66 1.55 -1.36
C ILE A 74 -10.99 2.98 -1.75
N ARG A 75 -10.57 3.91 -0.90
CA ARG A 75 -10.82 5.35 -1.02
C ARG A 75 -10.11 5.96 -2.22
N GLY A 76 -8.92 5.45 -2.54
CA GLY A 76 -8.13 5.86 -3.69
C GLY A 76 -6.87 5.02 -3.86
N ASP A 77 -6.28 5.06 -5.04
CA ASP A 77 -4.91 4.59 -5.28
C ASP A 77 -3.88 5.74 -5.25
N LEU A 78 -2.59 5.40 -5.37
CA LEU A 78 -1.50 6.38 -5.30
C LEU A 78 -1.56 7.40 -6.45
N ALA A 79 -1.99 6.98 -7.64
CA ALA A 79 -2.11 7.87 -8.80
C ALA A 79 -3.31 8.82 -8.69
N GLU A 80 -4.38 8.40 -8.02
CA GLU A 80 -5.50 9.26 -7.67
C GLU A 80 -5.13 10.25 -6.57
N LEU A 81 -4.46 9.79 -5.51
CA LEU A 81 -3.97 10.66 -4.44
C LEU A 81 -3.02 11.73 -4.98
N ALA A 82 -2.07 11.36 -5.84
CA ALA A 82 -1.11 12.28 -6.42
C ALA A 82 -1.72 13.33 -7.38
N ARG A 83 -2.96 13.12 -7.83
CA ARG A 83 -3.69 14.01 -8.75
C ARG A 83 -4.92 14.66 -8.12
N ASP A 84 -5.10 14.53 -6.81
CA ASP A 84 -6.30 14.98 -6.10
C ASP A 84 -7.61 14.43 -6.71
N ALA A 85 -7.55 13.22 -7.29
CA ALA A 85 -8.67 12.57 -7.97
C ALA A 85 -9.46 11.62 -7.06
N CYS A 86 -9.08 11.51 -5.79
CA CYS A 86 -9.80 10.81 -4.75
C CYS A 86 -9.80 11.64 -3.46
N PRO A 87 -10.69 11.33 -2.49
CA PRO A 87 -10.66 11.99 -1.20
C PRO A 87 -9.32 11.80 -0.50
N ALA A 88 -8.76 12.88 0.06
CA ALA A 88 -7.63 12.80 0.97
C ALA A 88 -8.02 12.08 2.28
N PRO A 89 -7.04 11.50 3.01
CA PRO A 89 -7.29 10.93 4.33
C PRO A 89 -7.89 11.95 5.30
N SER A 90 -8.97 11.55 5.99
CA SER A 90 -9.69 12.47 6.90
C SER A 90 -8.94 12.80 8.18
N ASN A 91 -8.02 11.91 8.60
CA ASN A 91 -7.36 11.91 9.92
C ASN A 91 -8.31 11.66 11.11
N GLU A 92 -9.58 11.31 10.88
CA GLU A 92 -10.52 10.89 11.92
C GLU A 92 -10.34 9.41 12.30
N ARG A 93 -9.84 8.61 11.35
CA ARG A 93 -9.54 7.18 11.53
C ARG A 93 -8.13 6.87 11.06
N ALA A 94 -7.59 5.76 11.53
CA ALA A 94 -6.31 5.29 11.02
C ALA A 94 -6.40 4.96 9.52
N VAL A 95 -5.31 5.23 8.83
CA VAL A 95 -5.20 5.10 7.37
C VAL A 95 -4.32 3.89 7.09
N PHE A 96 -4.77 3.02 6.20
CA PHE A 96 -3.98 1.89 5.72
C PHE A 96 -3.61 2.12 4.26
N PHE A 97 -2.32 2.20 3.98
CA PHE A 97 -1.79 2.25 2.62
C PHE A 97 -1.04 0.95 2.33
N ARG A 98 -1.51 0.19 1.34
CA ARG A 98 -0.88 -1.08 0.92
C ARG A 98 -0.12 -0.90 -0.40
N SER A 99 1.16 -1.28 -0.42
CA SER A 99 2.00 -1.29 -1.63
C SER A 99 2.53 -2.68 -1.93
N ILE A 100 2.11 -3.30 -3.02
CA ILE A 100 2.68 -4.56 -3.52
C ILE A 100 3.82 -4.35 -4.52
N GLY A 101 4.03 -3.09 -4.94
CA GLY A 101 5.10 -2.67 -5.84
C GLY A 101 4.67 -2.75 -7.30
N LEU A 102 4.99 -1.71 -8.07
CA LEU A 102 4.64 -1.61 -9.48
C LEU A 102 5.88 -1.55 -10.33
N GLY A 103 5.98 -2.40 -11.37
CA GLY A 103 7.12 -2.37 -12.29
C GLY A 103 7.33 -1.02 -13.00
N LEU A 104 6.30 -0.17 -13.06
CA LEU A 104 6.41 1.21 -13.54
C LEU A 104 7.37 2.05 -12.67
N GLU A 105 7.38 1.82 -11.36
CA GLU A 105 8.25 2.49 -10.40
C GLU A 105 9.71 2.15 -10.69
N ASP A 106 9.99 0.86 -10.94
CA ASP A 106 11.33 0.39 -11.33
C ASP A 106 11.79 1.02 -12.65
N MET A 107 10.91 1.06 -13.66
CA MET A 107 11.20 1.67 -14.95
C MET A 107 11.49 3.16 -14.84
N ALA A 108 10.74 3.88 -14.00
CA ALA A 108 10.95 5.30 -13.76
C ALA A 108 12.32 5.57 -13.13
N VAL A 109 12.70 4.79 -12.11
CA VAL A 109 14.02 4.90 -11.47
C VAL A 109 15.13 4.53 -12.45
N ALA A 110 15.01 3.43 -13.18
CA ALA A 110 16.00 3.00 -14.17
C ALA A 110 16.22 4.05 -15.26
N HIS A 111 15.14 4.66 -15.76
CA HIS A 111 15.23 5.74 -16.74
C HIS A 111 15.90 7.00 -16.16
N ALA A 112 15.57 7.40 -14.94
CA ALA A 112 16.20 8.54 -14.28
C ALA A 112 17.72 8.34 -14.13
N LEU A 113 18.14 7.13 -13.73
CA LEU A 113 19.55 6.75 -13.63
C LEU A 113 20.24 6.78 -15.01
N TYR A 114 19.60 6.21 -16.03
CA TYR A 114 20.13 6.22 -17.40
C TYR A 114 20.38 7.64 -17.90
N VAL A 115 19.39 8.54 -17.76
CA VAL A 115 19.50 9.94 -18.17
C VAL A 115 20.62 10.66 -17.41
N HIS A 116 20.73 10.43 -16.10
CA HIS A 116 21.78 11.04 -15.27
C HIS A 116 23.19 10.62 -15.73
N LEU A 117 23.40 9.31 -15.92
CA LEU A 117 24.70 8.77 -16.35
C LEU A 117 25.06 9.17 -17.78
N ALA A 118 24.07 9.27 -18.69
CA ALA A 118 24.29 9.74 -20.05
C ALA A 118 24.78 11.20 -20.07
N LYS A 119 24.21 12.07 -19.22
CA LYS A 119 24.66 13.46 -19.08
C LYS A 119 26.08 13.57 -18.54
N LEU A 120 26.44 12.78 -17.52
CA LEU A 120 27.79 12.76 -16.98
C LEU A 120 28.83 12.30 -18.02
N ARG A 121 28.50 11.27 -18.81
CA ARG A 121 29.37 10.79 -19.89
C ARG A 121 29.56 11.81 -21.01
N ALA A 122 28.54 12.60 -21.33
CA ALA A 122 28.65 13.64 -22.35
C ALA A 122 29.45 14.87 -21.87
N ALA A 123 29.63 15.03 -20.55
CA ALA A 123 30.37 16.13 -19.95
C ALA A 123 31.83 15.78 -19.61
N ALA A 124 32.24 14.52 -19.80
CA ALA A 124 33.59 14.01 -19.62
C ALA A 124 34.29 13.86 -20.96
#